data_AF-A0A7V1M856-F1
#
_entry.id   AF-A0A7V1M856-F1
#
_cell.length_a   1.000
_cell.length_b   1.000
_cell.length_c   1.000
_cell.angle_alpha   90.00
_cell.angle_beta   90.00
_cell.angle_gamma   90.00
#
_symmetry.space_group_name_H-M   'P 1'
#
loop_
_entity.id
_entity.type
_entity.pdbx_description
1 polymer ?
#
loop_
_entity_poly.entity_id
_entity_poly.type
_entity_poly.pdbx_seq_one_letter_code
_entity_poly.pdbx_strand_id
1 'polypeptide(L)'
;MWWRTIVALLLVVTVAGVCFAQEKPAKPPRGAIVLFDGKDLSKWVSRDGKSPARWEITADGAMQVKAGTGDIMTRDEFGSFQLHI
;
A
#
# COMPACT_ATOMS: atom_id res chain seq x y z
N MET A 1 -6.85 48.88 -25.99
CA MET A 1 -5.88 48.46 -27.03
C MET A 1 -4.46 48.62 -26.50
N TRP A 2 -3.96 47.67 -25.71
CA TRP A 2 -2.53 47.52 -25.44
C TRP A 2 -2.24 46.13 -24.82
N TRP A 3 -2.53 45.09 -25.60
CA TRP A 3 -2.12 43.69 -25.35
C TRP A 3 -1.54 43.22 -26.67
N ARG A 4 -0.23 43.33 -26.85
CA ARG A 4 0.65 42.61 -27.80
C ARG A 4 2.05 43.03 -27.34
N THR A 5 2.79 42.29 -26.55
CA THR A 5 3.73 41.25 -27.00
C THR A 5 4.61 41.00 -25.77
N ILE A 6 4.89 39.74 -25.39
CA ILE A 6 6.19 39.25 -24.91
C ILE A 6 6.00 37.81 -24.38
N VAL A 7 6.51 36.90 -25.23
CA VAL A 7 7.26 35.70 -24.88
C VAL A 7 6.49 34.55 -24.23
N ALA A 8 6.04 33.66 -25.11
CA ALA A 8 6.08 32.24 -24.86
C ALA A 8 7.51 31.84 -24.42
N LEU A 9 7.70 31.58 -23.13
CA LEU A 9 8.81 30.78 -22.66
C LEU A 9 8.26 29.43 -22.19
N LEU A 10 8.27 28.49 -23.13
CA LEU A 10 8.22 27.06 -22.86
C LEU A 10 9.38 26.72 -21.92
N LEU A 11 9.11 26.65 -20.62
CA LEU A 11 9.94 25.87 -19.71
C LEU A 11 9.44 24.43 -19.78
N VAL A 12 9.83 23.73 -20.86
CA VAL A 12 9.84 22.26 -20.85
C VAL A 12 10.94 21.88 -19.87
N VAL A 13 10.57 21.71 -18.61
CA VAL A 13 11.41 21.00 -17.66
C VAL A 13 11.37 19.54 -18.10
N THR A 14 12.36 19.14 -18.91
CA THR A 14 12.64 17.72 -19.13
C THR A 14 13.11 17.15 -17.80
N VAL A 15 12.20 16.50 -17.08
CA VAL A 15 12.57 15.66 -15.94
C VAL A 15 13.30 14.46 -16.52
N ALA A 16 14.64 14.51 -16.51
CA ALA A 16 15.48 13.38 -16.83
C ALA A 16 15.14 12.24 -15.87
N GLY A 17 14.63 11.14 -16.44
CA GLY A 17 14.74 9.78 -15.93
C GLY A 17 14.58 9.61 -14.41
N VAL A 18 13.37 9.77 -13.89
CA VAL A 18 13.03 9.03 -12.68
C VAL A 18 12.79 7.59 -13.11
N CYS A 19 13.85 6.78 -13.11
CA CYS A 19 13.73 5.34 -13.18
C CYS A 19 13.11 4.88 -11.85
N PHE A 20 11.79 4.82 -11.79
CA PHE A 20 11.11 4.09 -10.73
C PHE A 20 11.41 2.61 -10.95
N ALA A 21 12.47 2.11 -10.30
CA ALA A 21 12.60 0.67 -10.11
C ALA A 21 11.46 0.25 -9.18
N GLN A 22 10.45 -0.46 -9.70
CA GLN A 22 9.57 -1.22 -8.84
C GLN A 22 10.40 -2.35 -8.21
N GLU A 23 10.94 -2.12 -7.02
CA GLU A 23 11.50 -3.20 -6.21
C GLU A 23 10.37 -4.18 -5.92
N LYS A 24 10.50 -5.39 -6.46
CA LYS A 24 9.61 -6.48 -6.11
C LYS A 24 9.75 -6.72 -4.60
N PRO A 25 8.65 -6.83 -3.84
CA PRO A 25 8.73 -7.11 -2.42
C PRO A 25 9.63 -8.32 -2.16
N ALA A 26 10.50 -8.21 -1.15
CA ALA A 26 11.34 -9.31 -0.75
C ALA A 26 10.47 -10.54 -0.47
N LYS A 27 10.82 -11.69 -1.05
CA LYS A 27 10.08 -12.91 -0.78
C LYS A 27 10.21 -13.24 0.71
N PRO A 28 9.12 -13.69 1.36
CA PRO A 28 9.19 -14.14 2.74
C PRO A 28 10.26 -15.24 2.86
N PRO A 29 11.04 -15.26 3.95
CA PRO A 29 12.03 -16.30 4.16
C PRO A 29 11.34 -17.65 4.30
N ARG A 30 12.09 -18.73 4.04
CA ARG A 30 11.58 -20.09 4.16
C ARG A 30 11.09 -20.33 5.59
N GLY A 31 9.81 -20.69 5.76
CA GLY A 31 9.20 -20.95 7.06
C GLY A 31 8.45 -19.76 7.66
N ALA A 32 8.45 -18.59 7.03
CA ALA A 32 7.60 -17.48 7.45
C ALA A 32 6.13 -17.72 7.06
N ILE A 33 5.23 -17.23 7.92
CA ILE A 33 3.80 -17.18 7.65
C ILE A 33 3.51 -15.88 6.91
N VAL A 34 2.93 -15.99 5.71
CA VAL A 34 2.53 -14.83 4.93
C VAL A 34 1.20 -14.31 5.46
N LEU A 35 1.23 -13.14 6.10
CA LEU A 35 0.04 -12.48 6.63
C LEU A 35 -0.71 -11.69 5.56
N PHE A 36 -0.01 -11.20 4.53
CA PHE A 36 -0.61 -10.48 3.41
C PHE A 36 0.25 -10.64 2.16
N ASP A 37 -0.39 -10.96 1.03
CA ASP A 37 0.26 -11.18 -0.27
C ASP A 37 -0.26 -10.25 -1.38
N GLY A 38 -1.10 -9.26 -1.02
CA GLY A 38 -1.74 -8.35 -1.95
C GLY A 38 -3.10 -8.79 -2.48
N LYS A 39 -3.60 -9.98 -2.12
CA LYS A 39 -4.84 -10.53 -2.71
C LYS A 39 -6.04 -10.49 -1.78
N ASP A 40 -5.85 -10.81 -0.51
CA ASP A 40 -6.94 -10.92 0.43
C ASP A 40 -6.52 -10.63 1.88
N LEU A 41 -7.52 -10.44 2.73
CA LEU A 41 -7.38 -10.20 4.16
C LEU A 41 -7.73 -11.44 5.00
N SER A 42 -7.60 -12.65 4.45
CA SER A 42 -8.06 -13.89 5.10
C SER A 42 -7.32 -14.21 6.41
N LYS A 43 -6.12 -13.65 6.62
CA LYS A 43 -5.34 -13.78 7.87
C LYS A 43 -5.67 -12.69 8.89
N TRP A 44 -6.60 -11.79 8.57
CA TRP A 44 -6.98 -10.66 9.39
C TRP A 44 -8.45 -10.73 9.78
N VAL A 45 -8.76 -10.22 10.97
CA VAL A 45 -10.11 -10.05 11.49
C VAL A 45 -10.25 -8.65 12.05
N SER A 46 -11.48 -8.17 12.19
CA SER A 46 -11.77 -6.96 12.94
C SER A 46 -11.31 -7.13 14.39
N ARG A 47 -11.05 -6.01 15.08
CA ARG A 47 -10.66 -6.00 16.50
C ARG A 47 -11.63 -6.73 17.45
N ASP A 48 -12.86 -6.99 17.02
CA ASP A 48 -13.82 -7.80 17.76
C ASP A 48 -13.50 -9.33 17.77
N GLY A 49 -12.52 -9.76 16.98
CA GLY A 49 -12.08 -11.15 16.83
C GLY A 49 -13.08 -12.07 16.12
N LYS A 50 -14.21 -11.55 15.64
CA LYS A 50 -15.33 -12.35 15.09
C LYS A 50 -15.69 -11.94 13.67
N SER A 51 -15.61 -10.65 13.37
CA SER A 51 -15.98 -10.11 12.07
C SER A 51 -14.79 -10.14 11.11
N PRO A 52 -15.01 -10.37 9.81
CA PRO A 52 -13.97 -10.22 8.80
C PRO A 52 -13.34 -8.82 8.84
N ALA A 53 -12.05 -8.73 8.49
CA ALA A 53 -11.41 -7.44 8.24
C ALA A 53 -12.11 -6.72 7.08
N ARG A 54 -12.43 -5.43 7.27
CA ARG A 54 -13.21 -4.63 6.31
C ARG A 54 -12.38 -3.53 5.64
N TRP A 55 -11.05 -3.60 5.78
CA TRP A 55 -10.14 -2.74 5.04
C TRP A 55 -10.21 -3.07 3.55
N GLU A 56 -9.79 -2.14 2.72
CA GLU A 56 -9.83 -2.27 1.27
C GLU A 56 -8.45 -2.65 0.75
N ILE A 57 -8.42 -3.42 -0.35
CA ILE A 57 -7.19 -3.69 -1.09
C ILE A 57 -7.20 -2.78 -2.30
N THR A 58 -6.15 -1.98 -2.43
CA THR A 58 -6.00 -1.01 -3.50
C THR A 58 -5.63 -1.69 -4.82
N ALA A 59 -5.72 -0.96 -5.93
CA ALA A 59 -5.38 -1.50 -7.26
C ALA A 59 -3.90 -1.93 -7.39
N ASP A 60 -3.02 -1.34 -6.58
CA ASP A 60 -1.60 -1.69 -6.43
C ASP A 60 -1.34 -2.82 -5.42
N GLY A 61 -2.39 -3.40 -4.83
CA GLY A 61 -2.30 -4.55 -3.93
C GLY A 61 -1.88 -4.19 -2.50
N ALA A 62 -2.04 -2.94 -2.08
CA ALA A 62 -1.77 -2.51 -0.71
C ALA A 62 -3.03 -2.61 0.16
N MET A 63 -2.84 -2.77 1.48
CA MET A 63 -3.94 -2.67 2.44
C MET A 63 -4.21 -1.21 2.79
N GLN A 64 -5.46 -0.76 2.61
CA GLN A 64 -5.89 0.59 2.94
C GLN A 64 -7.03 0.59 3.95
N VAL A 65 -6.90 1.45 4.96
CA VAL A 65 -7.94 1.67 5.97
C VAL A 65 -9.19 2.23 5.30
N LYS A 66 -10.32 1.57 5.51
CA LYS A 66 -11.64 2.10 5.13
C LYS A 66 -12.22 2.89 6.29
N ALA A 67 -12.71 4.11 6.01
CA ALA A 67 -13.31 4.94 7.04
C ALA A 67 -14.48 4.22 7.74
N GLY A 68 -14.51 4.26 9.07
CA GLY A 68 -15.56 3.64 9.89
C GLY A 68 -15.43 2.12 10.09
N THR A 69 -14.37 1.47 9.60
CA THR A 69 -14.22 0.02 9.80
C THR A 69 -13.48 -0.37 11.07
N GLY A 70 -12.68 0.54 11.63
CA GLY A 70 -11.87 0.32 12.83
C GLY A 70 -10.59 -0.46 12.56
N ASP A 71 -9.93 -0.87 13.64
CA ASP A 71 -8.67 -1.62 13.62
C ASP A 71 -8.89 -3.09 13.23
N ILE A 72 -7.81 -3.72 12.77
CA ILE A 72 -7.75 -5.14 12.45
C ILE A 72 -6.64 -5.81 13.26
N MET A 73 -6.76 -7.13 13.43
CA MET A 73 -5.78 -7.98 14.10
C MET A 73 -5.58 -9.26 13.30
N THR A 74 -4.44 -9.94 13.51
CA THR A 74 -4.22 -11.26 12.94
C THR A 74 -5.24 -12.25 13.53
N ARG A 75 -5.68 -13.22 12.72
CA ARG A 75 -6.57 -14.28 13.17
C ARG A 75 -5.88 -15.20 14.19
N ASP A 76 -4.61 -15.48 13.92
CA ASP A 76 -3.77 -16.31 14.77
C ASP A 76 -3.00 -15.43 15.77
N GLU A 77 -2.77 -15.95 16.96
CA GLU A 77 -1.96 -15.30 17.99
C GLU A 77 -0.51 -15.82 17.92
N PHE A 78 0.44 -14.90 18.08
CA PHE A 78 1.87 -15.22 18.02
C PHE A 78 2.54 -14.84 19.34
N GLY A 79 3.44 -15.71 19.81
CA GLY A 79 4.30 -15.44 20.97
C GLY A 79 5.51 -14.60 20.59
N SER A 80 6.71 -15.20 20.58
CA SER A 80 7.91 -14.55 20.07
C SER A 80 7.96 -14.66 18.54
N PHE A 81 8.03 -13.52 17.84
CA PHE A 81 8.06 -13.48 16.38
C PHE A 81 8.92 -12.34 15.84
N GLN A 82 9.27 -12.44 14.56
CA GLN A 82 9.82 -11.36 13.75
C GLN A 82 8.77 -10.95 12.72
N LEU A 83 8.52 -9.66 12.60
CA LEU A 83 7.52 -9.10 11.68
C LEU A 83 8.20 -8.29 10.58
N HIS A 84 7.67 -8.42 9.36
CA HIS A 84 7.99 -7.59 8.20
C HIS A 84 6.68 -7.04 7.64
N ILE A 85 6.64 -5.74 7.33
CA ILE A 85 5.48 -4.99 6.83
C ILE A 85 5.91 -4.03 5.72
#